data_AF-A0A6C0FXC2-F1
#
_entry.id   AF-A0A6C0FXC2-F1
#
_cell.length_a   1.000
_cell.length_b   1.000
_cell.length_c   1.000
_cell.angle_alpha   90.00
_cell.angle_beta   90.00
_cell.angle_gamma   90.00
#
_symmetry.space_group_name_H-M   'P 1'
#
loop_
_entity.id
_entity.type
_entity.pdbx_description
1 polymer ?
#
loop_
_entity_poly.entity_id
_entity_poly.type
_entity_poly.pdbx_seq_one_letter_code
_entity_poly.pdbx_strand_id
1 'polypeptide(L)'
;MGNESRQAPHPRSQIRIKLRGNIKAKVSIVSVFGEGFQSSYTPVLLDDLSPTGFKCHSHLRFPVNSDYVLHIETSICQWELSLLGHVVWRRKEDNLYAYGIEFIPDDHIQKAIRIALLAYIGQMQPNYRRIHQLYERMMGGANAVIRSMKFDQKG
;
A
#
# COMPACT_ATOMS: atom_id res chain seq x y z
N MET A 1 -36.54 -12.43 21.50
CA MET A 1 -35.25 -12.52 22.19
C MET A 1 -34.15 -12.60 21.14
N GLY A 2 -33.25 -11.62 21.10
CA GLY A 2 -31.97 -11.69 20.37
C GLY A 2 -31.99 -11.42 18.86
N ASN A 3 -32.21 -10.16 18.44
CA ASN A 3 -31.78 -9.72 17.11
C ASN A 3 -30.24 -9.61 17.10
N GLU A 4 -29.56 -10.63 16.60
CA GLU A 4 -28.14 -10.53 16.25
C GLU A 4 -28.04 -9.74 14.95
N SER A 5 -27.96 -8.42 15.09
CA SER A 5 -27.58 -7.49 14.05
C SER A 5 -26.24 -7.92 13.47
N ARG A 6 -26.26 -8.64 12.34
CA ARG A 6 -25.11 -8.80 11.45
C ARG A 6 -24.72 -7.40 10.98
N GLN A 7 -23.80 -6.75 11.70
CA GLN A 7 -23.19 -5.52 11.23
C GLN A 7 -22.51 -5.84 9.90
N ALA A 8 -23.09 -5.33 8.82
CA ALA A 8 -22.44 -5.34 7.51
C ALA A 8 -21.08 -4.64 7.67
N PRO A 9 -19.98 -5.19 7.14
CA PRO A 9 -18.68 -4.55 7.26
C PRO A 9 -18.76 -3.15 6.68
N HIS A 10 -18.42 -2.14 7.50
CA HIS A 10 -18.42 -0.74 7.10
C HIS A 10 -17.74 -0.57 5.72
N PRO A 11 -18.31 0.23 4.80
CA PRO A 11 -17.64 0.55 3.54
C PRO A 11 -16.28 1.16 3.86
N ARG A 12 -15.23 0.53 3.32
CA ARG A 12 -13.83 0.87 3.59
C ARG A 12 -13.57 2.30 3.13
N SER A 13 -13.24 3.21 4.06
CA SER A 13 -13.11 4.65 3.80
C SER A 13 -11.76 5.07 3.22
N GLN A 14 -10.80 4.15 3.06
CA GLN A 14 -9.44 4.48 2.63
C GLN A 14 -8.97 3.71 1.40
N ILE A 15 -8.28 4.43 0.53
CA ILE A 15 -7.66 3.92 -0.68
C ILE A 15 -6.47 3.02 -0.29
N ARG A 16 -6.45 1.80 -0.81
CA ARG A 16 -5.36 0.83 -0.68
C ARG A 16 -4.56 0.77 -1.98
N ILE A 17 -3.26 0.93 -1.88
CA ILE A 17 -2.37 0.87 -3.04
C ILE A 17 -1.88 -0.55 -3.17
N LYS A 18 -2.14 -1.16 -4.34
CA LYS A 18 -1.58 -2.47 -4.67
C LYS A 18 -0.08 -2.31 -4.90
N LEU A 19 0.70 -3.06 -4.15
CA LEU A 19 2.15 -3.09 -4.27
C LEU A 19 2.50 -4.08 -5.37
N ARG A 20 3.02 -3.56 -6.48
CA ARG A 20 3.60 -4.35 -7.58
C ARG A 20 5.04 -4.70 -7.22
N GLY A 21 5.39 -5.96 -7.40
CA GLY A 21 6.66 -6.53 -6.96
C GLY A 21 6.51 -7.22 -5.61
N ASN A 22 7.30 -8.27 -5.38
CA ASN A 22 7.24 -9.09 -4.16
C ASN A 22 7.83 -8.33 -2.96
N ILE A 23 7.15 -7.27 -2.51
CA ILE A 23 7.57 -6.52 -1.32
C ILE A 23 7.41 -7.42 -0.11
N LYS A 24 8.52 -7.63 0.60
CA LYS A 24 8.57 -8.44 1.81
C LYS A 24 8.51 -7.53 3.03
N ALA A 25 7.68 -7.89 3.98
CA ALA A 25 7.75 -7.38 5.34
C ALA A 25 8.24 -8.47 6.28
N LYS A 26 8.80 -8.09 7.42
CA LYS A 26 9.07 -8.98 8.54
C LYS A 26 8.04 -8.69 9.62
N VAL A 27 7.49 -9.74 10.21
CA VAL A 27 6.49 -9.65 11.27
C VAL A 27 6.98 -10.44 12.47
N SER A 28 6.92 -9.86 13.66
CA SER A 28 7.11 -10.52 14.94
C SER A 28 5.91 -10.23 15.84
N ILE A 29 5.63 -11.11 16.78
CA ILE A 29 4.70 -10.83 17.88
C ILE A 29 5.53 -10.14 18.96
N VAL A 30 5.08 -8.98 19.44
CA VAL A 30 5.75 -8.20 20.50
C VAL A 30 4.96 -8.14 21.79
N SER A 31 3.67 -8.48 21.76
CA SER A 31 2.86 -8.65 22.96
C SER A 31 1.80 -9.73 22.80
N VAL A 32 1.56 -10.47 23.88
CA VAL A 32 0.52 -11.49 24.02
C VAL A 32 -0.21 -11.23 25.33
N PHE A 33 -1.52 -10.99 25.29
CA PHE A 33 -2.34 -10.64 26.47
C PHE A 33 -1.81 -9.43 27.26
N GLY A 34 -1.17 -8.47 26.60
CA GLY A 34 -0.58 -7.29 27.23
C GLY A 34 0.77 -7.53 27.90
N GLU A 35 1.25 -8.78 27.97
CA GLU A 35 2.61 -9.08 28.38
C GLU A 35 3.57 -8.87 27.20
N GLY A 36 4.73 -8.28 27.47
CA GLY A 36 5.78 -8.10 26.47
C GLY A 36 6.42 -9.43 26.12
N PHE A 37 6.31 -9.84 24.85
CA PHE A 37 6.86 -11.09 24.36
C PHE A 37 7.39 -10.87 22.95
N GLN A 38 8.66 -11.11 22.69
CA GLN A 38 9.22 -10.96 21.34
C GLN A 38 9.42 -12.32 20.68
N SER A 39 8.62 -12.62 19.65
CA SER A 39 8.83 -13.78 18.79
C SER A 39 9.91 -13.52 17.74
N SER A 40 10.42 -14.58 17.13
CA SER A 40 11.26 -14.47 15.93
C SER A 40 10.51 -13.76 14.79
N TYR A 41 11.25 -12.99 14.00
CA TYR A 41 10.72 -12.37 12.80
C TYR A 41 10.41 -13.40 11.72
N THR A 42 9.25 -13.23 11.11
CA THR A 42 8.75 -14.04 10.02
C THR A 42 8.60 -13.17 8.77
N PRO A 43 9.14 -13.58 7.61
CA PRO A 43 8.88 -12.88 6.36
C PRO A 43 7.43 -13.12 5.89
N VAL A 44 6.76 -12.06 5.45
CA VAL A 44 5.44 -12.07 4.82
C VAL A 44 5.46 -11.28 3.52
N LEU A 45 4.58 -11.62 2.58
CA LEU A 45 4.46 -10.91 1.31
C LEU A 45 3.34 -9.89 1.38
N LEU A 46 3.64 -8.61 1.14
CA LEU A 46 2.68 -7.53 1.10
C LEU A 46 1.97 -7.47 -0.27
N ASP A 47 0.63 -7.41 -0.27
CA ASP A 47 -0.14 -7.22 -1.52
C ASP A 47 -0.65 -5.79 -1.69
N ASP A 48 -1.16 -5.21 -0.59
CA ASP A 48 -1.71 -3.87 -0.57
C ASP A 48 -1.45 -3.18 0.75
N LEU A 49 -1.23 -1.86 0.69
CA LEU A 49 -0.94 -1.02 1.83
C LEU A 49 -1.82 0.24 1.81
N SER A 50 -2.23 0.66 2.99
CA SER A 50 -2.94 1.91 3.28
C SER A 50 -2.36 2.55 4.55
N PRO A 51 -2.66 3.84 4.81
CA PRO A 51 -2.20 4.50 6.03
C PRO A 51 -2.68 3.84 7.34
N THR A 52 -3.77 3.08 7.30
CA THR A 52 -4.36 2.40 8.47
C THR A 52 -4.04 0.92 8.56
N GLY A 53 -3.44 0.32 7.54
CA GLY A 53 -3.17 -1.11 7.56
C GLY A 53 -2.77 -1.68 6.21
N PHE A 54 -2.54 -2.98 6.18
CA PHE A 54 -2.11 -3.69 4.98
C PHE A 54 -2.73 -5.07 4.87
N LYS A 55 -2.56 -5.67 3.69
CA LYS A 55 -2.87 -7.07 3.44
C LYS A 55 -1.59 -7.81 3.07
N CYS A 56 -1.41 -8.99 3.66
CA CYS A 56 -0.27 -9.86 3.34
C CYS A 56 -0.63 -11.33 3.28
N HIS A 57 0.26 -12.10 2.65
CA HIS A 57 0.22 -13.56 2.62
C HIS A 57 1.39 -14.16 3.39
N SER A 58 1.11 -15.25 4.10
CA SER A 58 2.12 -16.07 4.77
C SER A 58 1.71 -17.54 4.82
N HIS A 59 2.70 -18.43 4.86
CA HIS A 59 2.49 -19.84 5.18
C HIS A 59 2.27 -20.06 6.69
N LEU A 60 2.67 -19.11 7.52
CA LEU A 60 2.50 -19.18 8.97
C LEU A 60 1.08 -18.82 9.37
N ARG A 61 0.59 -19.53 10.39
CA ARG A 61 -0.74 -19.36 10.95
C ARG A 61 -0.69 -18.39 12.13
N PHE A 62 -0.92 -17.10 11.88
CA PHE A 62 -1.03 -16.12 12.95
C PHE A 62 -2.38 -16.26 13.69
N PRO A 63 -2.40 -16.07 15.01
CA PRO A 63 -3.64 -15.96 15.77
C PRO A 63 -4.39 -14.68 15.35
N VAL A 64 -5.70 -14.78 15.17
CA VAL A 64 -6.58 -13.63 14.88
C VAL A 64 -7.23 -13.24 16.19
N ASN A 65 -6.50 -12.48 16.99
CA ASN A 65 -6.99 -11.97 18.27
C ASN A 65 -6.32 -10.62 18.55
N SER A 66 -7.10 -9.65 19.04
CA SER A 66 -6.64 -8.31 19.44
C SER A 66 -5.63 -8.33 20.59
N ASP A 67 -5.60 -9.41 21.36
CA ASP A 67 -4.63 -9.60 22.45
C ASP A 67 -3.18 -9.78 21.97
N TYR A 68 -2.99 -9.91 20.65
CA TYR A 68 -1.67 -9.98 20.03
C TYR A 68 -1.33 -8.65 19.36
N VAL A 69 -0.17 -8.10 19.72
CA VAL A 69 0.43 -6.97 19.01
C VAL A 69 1.53 -7.51 18.11
N LEU A 70 1.41 -7.19 16.83
CA LEU A 70 2.44 -7.47 15.84
C LEU A 70 3.34 -6.25 15.67
N HIS A 71 4.63 -6.50 15.57
CA HIS A 71 5.62 -5.56 15.07
C HIS A 71 5.96 -5.92 13.64
N ILE A 72 5.88 -4.93 12.76
CA ILE A 72 6.03 -5.08 11.33
C ILE A 72 7.15 -4.16 10.86
N GLU A 73 8.13 -4.75 10.21
CA GLU A 73 9.21 -4.02 9.55
C GLU A 73 9.09 -4.20 8.04
N THR A 74 9.01 -3.10 7.31
CA THR A 74 8.95 -3.14 5.85
C THR A 74 9.73 -2.00 5.25
N SER A 75 10.33 -2.25 4.09
CA SER A 75 11.02 -1.22 3.32
C SER A 75 10.24 -0.95 2.04
N ILE A 76 9.87 0.31 1.82
CA ILE A 76 9.14 0.76 0.62
C ILE A 76 9.96 1.86 -0.03
N CYS A 77 10.47 1.60 -1.24
CA CYS A 77 11.45 2.44 -1.90
C CYS A 77 12.70 2.65 -1.00
N GLN A 78 12.90 3.87 -0.50
CA GLN A 78 14.00 4.26 0.39
C GLN A 78 13.55 4.43 1.86
N TRP A 79 12.29 4.11 2.16
CA TRP A 79 11.69 4.30 3.47
C TRP A 79 11.67 2.99 4.23
N GLU A 80 12.30 2.96 5.40
CA GLU A 80 12.16 1.87 6.36
C GLU A 80 11.05 2.23 7.35
N LEU A 81 10.05 1.36 7.43
CA LEU A 81 8.88 1.55 8.27
C LEU A 81 8.88 0.48 9.36
N SER A 82 8.75 0.93 10.60
CA SER A 82 8.58 0.10 11.80
C SER A 82 7.20 0.42 12.37
N LEU A 83 6.30 -0.56 12.32
CA LEU A 83 4.86 -0.38 12.54
C LEU A 83 4.36 -1.36 13.59
N LEU A 84 3.38 -0.95 14.40
CA LEU A 84 2.66 -1.83 15.30
C LEU A 84 1.23 -2.03 14.80
N GLY A 85 0.67 -3.22 14.99
CA GLY A 85 -0.69 -3.51 14.53
C GLY A 85 -1.27 -4.81 15.05
N HIS A 86 -2.54 -5.03 14.71
CA HIS A 86 -3.31 -6.21 15.09
C HIS A 86 -3.88 -6.91 13.86
N VAL A 87 -4.03 -8.24 13.96
CA VAL A 87 -4.67 -9.03 12.89
C VAL A 87 -6.18 -8.90 13.02
N VAL A 88 -6.82 -8.28 12.04
CA VAL A 88 -8.29 -8.07 12.02
C VAL A 88 -9.02 -9.27 11.44
N TRP A 89 -8.45 -9.90 10.42
CA TRP A 89 -9.03 -11.09 9.79
C TRP A 89 -7.97 -11.98 9.17
N ARG A 90 -8.29 -13.26 9.03
CA ARG A 90 -7.51 -14.25 8.29
C ARG A 90 -8.42 -15.00 7.33
N ARG A 91 -7.95 -15.19 6.10
CA ARG A 91 -8.58 -16.05 5.09
C ARG A 91 -7.59 -17.11 4.64
N LYS A 92 -8.02 -18.36 4.55
CA LYS A 92 -7.23 -19.41 3.92
C LYS A 92 -7.39 -19.31 2.41
N GLU A 93 -6.29 -19.24 1.68
CA GLU A 93 -6.25 -19.27 0.22
C GLU A 93 -5.28 -20.39 -0.19
N ASP A 94 -5.83 -21.51 -0.63
CA ASP A 94 -5.10 -22.75 -0.96
C ASP A 94 -4.10 -23.19 0.13
N ASN A 95 -2.81 -23.05 -0.16
CA ASN A 95 -1.68 -23.43 0.70
C ASN A 95 -1.12 -22.25 1.53
N LEU A 96 -1.79 -21.10 1.48
CA LEU A 96 -1.40 -19.85 2.10
C LEU A 96 -2.53 -19.30 2.97
N TYR A 97 -2.16 -18.37 3.84
CA TYR A 97 -3.10 -17.56 4.60
C TYR A 97 -2.94 -16.09 4.21
N ALA A 98 -4.04 -15.46 3.84
CA ALA A 98 -4.16 -14.02 3.68
C ALA A 98 -4.57 -13.40 5.02
N TYR A 99 -3.93 -12.30 5.38
CA TYR A 99 -4.17 -11.55 6.61
C TYR A 99 -4.49 -10.09 6.31
N GLY A 100 -5.46 -9.55 7.02
CA GLY A 100 -5.65 -8.11 7.14
C GLY A 100 -5.09 -7.63 8.47
N ILE A 101 -4.13 -6.71 8.41
CA ILE A 101 -3.52 -6.10 9.59
C ILE A 101 -3.90 -4.63 9.63
N GLU A 102 -4.36 -4.19 10.80
CA GLU A 102 -4.65 -2.78 11.10
C GLU A 102 -3.56 -2.22 12.01
N PHE A 103 -3.06 -1.03 11.68
CA PHE A 103 -2.03 -0.38 12.45
C PHE A 103 -2.60 0.28 13.69
N ILE A 104 -1.81 0.27 14.76
CA ILE A 104 -2.06 1.13 15.91
C ILE A 104 -1.94 2.59 15.43
N PRO A 105 -2.95 3.43 15.66
CA PRO A 105 -2.97 4.79 15.13
C PRO A 105 -1.86 5.64 15.75
N ASP A 106 -0.98 6.15 14.90
CA ASP A 106 0.05 7.13 15.23
C ASP A 106 0.16 8.13 14.06
N ASP A 107 -0.03 9.41 14.34
CA ASP A 107 -0.10 10.45 13.30
C ASP A 107 1.22 10.63 12.54
N HIS A 108 2.36 10.46 13.22
CA HIS A 108 3.68 10.57 12.60
C HIS A 108 3.91 9.40 11.64
N ILE A 109 3.59 8.19 12.07
CA ILE A 109 3.67 6.97 11.27
C ILE A 109 2.71 7.04 10.08
N GLN A 110 1.46 7.45 10.29
CA GLN A 110 0.50 7.60 9.20
C GLN A 110 0.97 8.60 8.14
N LYS A 111 1.57 9.71 8.56
CA LYS A 111 2.16 10.70 7.64
C LYS A 111 3.35 10.11 6.90
N ALA A 112 4.23 9.36 7.57
CA ALA A 112 5.35 8.68 6.94
C ALA A 112 4.90 7.66 5.89
N ILE A 113 3.89 6.83 6.21
CA ILE A 113 3.29 5.86 5.28
C ILE A 113 2.72 6.59 4.06
N ARG A 114 1.98 7.69 4.24
CA ARG A 114 1.45 8.49 3.12
C ARG A 114 2.55 8.99 2.20
N ILE A 115 3.63 9.53 2.77
CA ILE A 115 4.78 10.01 1.98
C ILE A 115 5.45 8.86 1.23
N ALA A 116 5.69 7.73 1.90
CA ALA A 116 6.28 6.54 1.28
C ALA A 116 5.43 6.00 0.14
N LEU A 117 4.11 5.93 0.32
CA LEU A 117 3.14 5.51 -0.69
C LEU A 117 3.08 6.45 -1.90
N LEU A 118 3.12 7.76 -1.67
CA LEU A 118 3.17 8.76 -2.74
C LEU A 118 4.48 8.64 -3.54
N ALA A 119 5.61 8.46 -2.87
CA ALA A 119 6.90 8.23 -3.52
C ALA A 119 6.89 6.93 -4.35
N TYR A 120 6.29 5.87 -3.81
CA TYR A 120 6.13 4.58 -4.51
C TYR A 120 5.31 4.73 -5.80
N ILE A 121 4.15 5.41 -5.74
CA ILE A 121 3.34 5.69 -6.94
C ILE A 121 4.15 6.49 -7.97
N GLY A 122 4.89 7.51 -7.52
CA GLY A 122 5.70 8.36 -8.39
C GLY A 122 6.78 7.59 -9.15
N GLN A 123 7.43 6.62 -8.51
CA GLN A 123 8.43 5.76 -9.16
C GLN A 123 7.83 4.80 -10.19
N MET A 124 6.56 4.41 -10.04
CA MET A 124 5.86 3.51 -10.98
C MET A 124 5.37 4.20 -12.27
N GLN A 125 5.56 5.53 -12.40
CA GLN A 125 5.04 6.33 -13.52
C GLN A 125 6.13 6.88 -14.47
N PRO A 126 7.22 6.18 -14.84
CA PRO A 126 8.21 6.75 -15.76
C PRO A 126 7.65 6.93 -17.19
N ASN A 127 6.63 6.15 -17.58
CA ASN A 127 6.11 6.13 -18.95
C ASN A 127 5.22 7.31 -19.33
N TYR A 128 4.51 7.94 -18.38
CA TYR A 128 3.67 9.11 -18.70
C TYR A 128 4.53 10.32 -19.13
N ARG A 129 5.70 10.51 -18.52
CA ARG A 129 6.65 11.54 -18.96
C ARG A 129 7.18 11.26 -20.36
N ARG A 130 7.47 10.00 -20.70
CA ARG A 130 7.99 9.64 -22.03
C ARG A 130 6.94 9.85 -23.11
N ILE A 131 5.70 9.45 -22.86
CA ILE A 131 4.59 9.68 -23.79
C ILE A 131 4.37 11.19 -23.97
N HIS A 132 4.33 11.98 -22.89
CA HIS A 132 4.18 13.43 -22.99
C HIS A 132 5.37 14.10 -23.69
N GLN A 133 6.62 13.70 -23.40
CA GLN A 133 7.82 14.17 -24.11
C GLN A 133 7.81 13.83 -25.61
N LEU A 134 7.27 12.66 -25.97
CA LEU A 134 7.07 12.27 -27.36
C LEU A 134 6.00 13.14 -28.02
N TYR A 135 4.87 13.41 -27.35
CA TYR A 135 3.85 14.34 -27.83
C TYR A 135 4.39 15.77 -27.96
N GLU A 136 5.13 16.29 -26.98
CA GLU A 136 5.76 17.61 -27.04
C GLU A 136 6.79 17.70 -28.17
N ARG A 137 7.56 16.63 -28.43
CA ARG A 137 8.47 16.57 -29.58
C ARG A 137 7.74 16.49 -30.92
N MET A 138 6.63 15.75 -31.01
CA MET A 138 5.84 15.61 -32.23
C MET A 138 4.98 16.87 -32.52
N MET A 139 4.43 17.49 -31.47
CA MET A 139 3.61 18.71 -31.53
C MET A 139 4.46 19.98 -31.59
N GLY A 140 5.69 19.95 -31.06
CA GLY A 140 6.69 21.01 -31.26
C GLY A 140 7.08 21.21 -32.72
N GLY A 141 6.88 20.19 -33.57
CA GLY A 141 6.94 20.31 -35.04
C GLY A 141 5.64 20.85 -35.66
N ALA A 142 4.47 20.58 -35.06
CA ALA A 142 3.17 21.02 -35.58
C ALA A 142 2.96 22.55 -35.43
N ASN A 143 3.54 23.18 -34.40
CA ASN A 143 3.47 24.63 -34.22
C ASN A 143 4.26 25.43 -35.28
N ALA A 144 5.25 24.82 -35.95
CA ALA A 144 5.92 25.44 -37.09
C ALA A 144 5.07 25.40 -38.37
N VAL A 145 4.29 24.32 -38.56
CA VAL A 145 3.42 24.12 -39.74
C VAL A 145 2.15 24.98 -39.66
N ILE A 146 1.55 25.13 -38.48
CA ILE A 146 0.37 25.99 -38.31
C ILE A 146 0.72 27.47 -38.49
N ARG A 147 1.96 27.88 -38.20
CA ARG A 147 2.43 29.26 -38.38
C ARG A 147 2.77 29.58 -39.84
N SER A 148 3.21 28.60 -40.63
CA SER A 148 3.42 28.77 -42.08
C SER A 148 2.13 28.69 -42.90
N MET A 149 1.11 27.95 -42.46
CA MET A 149 -0.19 27.89 -43.14
C MET A 149 -1.06 29.16 -42.97
N LYS A 150 -0.81 29.99 -41.95
CA LYS A 150 -1.57 31.24 -41.74
C LYS A 150 -1.00 32.47 -42.47
N PHE A 151 0.14 32.35 -43.15
CA PHE A 151 0.73 33.43 -43.95
C PHE A 151 0.37 33.39 -45.44
N ASP A 152 -0.25 32.31 -45.92
CA ASP A 152 -0.54 32.11 -47.36
C ASP A 152 -1.99 32.44 -47.76
N GLN A 153 -2.82 32.95 -46.84
CA GLN A 153 -4.23 33.30 -47.11
C GLN A 153 -4.56 34.80 -46.96
N LYS A 154 -3.58 35.68 -47.19
CA LYS A 154 -3.85 37.09 -47.48
C LYS A 154 -3.19 37.50 -48.78
N GLY A 155 -3.83 37.10 -49.89
CA GLY A 155 -3.68 37.66 -51.23
C GLY A 155 -5.06 38.00 -51.75
#